data_AF-A0A382XB39-F1
#
_entry.id   AF-A0A382XB39-F1
#
_cell.length_a   1.000
_cell.length_b   1.000
_cell.length_c   1.000
_cell.angle_alpha   90.00
_cell.angle_beta   90.00
_cell.angle_gamma   90.00
#
_symmetry.space_group_name_H-M   'P 1'
#
loop_
_entity.id
_entity.type
_entity.pdbx_description
1 polymer ?
#
loop_
_entity_poly.entity_id
_entity_poly.type
_entity_poly.pdbx_seq_one_letter_code
_entity_poly.pdbx_strand_id
1 'polypeptide(L)'
;MEQDDAILPNSIVIAFQKGLNFDETSKVDDSSSIGTLRIQLLEEEKPGWIVDGQQRVAALRSVKKEHLPVSVIGFESDGSAEEREQFVLVNSAKSLPKSLVYELLPKIEGHIPPKMKKRRDAYVFLEHLNLDAESPFYMRINTTTARHIDSANIKDLSVLKMLENSMKDGIFSRFQKNVEKATELLNNYWSAVSATYEEAWDLPPNKSRLTHGVGIVSMGYIMDTIGYKLVRKGRVPTTDQFARELRVLGKDISWIDGGWHFSDEMIMPRS
;
A
#
# COMPACT_ATOMS: atom_id res chain seq x y z
N MET A 1 16.03 14.01 28.43
CA MET A 1 15.27 13.20 29.41
C MET A 1 15.69 13.60 30.82
N GLU A 2 15.58 14.88 31.16
CA GLU A 2 16.05 15.47 32.44
C GLU A 2 14.89 16.10 33.21
N GLN A 3 13.71 15.48 33.18
CA GLN A 3 12.58 15.89 34.02
C GLN A 3 12.13 14.72 34.89
N ASP A 4 11.69 15.04 36.10
CA ASP A 4 11.33 14.06 37.12
C ASP A 4 10.15 13.17 36.70
N ASP A 5 9.25 13.68 35.85
CA ASP A 5 8.03 13.00 35.37
C ASP A 5 8.15 12.42 33.94
N ALA A 6 9.34 11.99 33.53
CA ALA A 6 9.55 11.42 32.20
C ALA A 6 8.85 10.06 32.04
N ILE A 7 7.73 10.02 31.31
CA ILE A 7 7.07 8.79 30.87
C ILE A 7 7.59 8.43 29.48
N LEU A 8 7.90 7.15 29.24
CA LEU A 8 8.16 6.63 27.89
C LEU A 8 6.81 6.50 27.15
N PRO A 9 6.55 7.34 26.12
CA PRO A 9 5.21 7.46 25.55
C PRO A 9 4.79 6.25 24.70
N ASN A 10 5.75 5.45 24.20
CA ASN A 10 5.48 4.32 23.31
C ASN A 10 5.91 3.00 23.96
N SER A 11 5.02 2.01 23.92
CA SER A 11 5.22 0.69 24.52
C SER A 11 6.35 -0.11 23.87
N ILE A 12 7.09 -0.86 24.70
CA ILE A 12 8.03 -1.89 24.24
C ILE A 12 7.24 -3.15 23.97
N VAL A 13 7.61 -3.91 22.94
CA VAL A 13 6.93 -5.17 22.64
C VAL A 13 7.85 -6.35 22.86
N ILE A 14 7.38 -7.32 23.64
CA ILE A 14 8.16 -8.47 24.09
C ILE A 14 7.39 -9.76 23.75
N ALA A 15 8.06 -10.68 23.07
CA ALA A 15 7.61 -12.05 22.91
C ALA A 15 8.18 -12.87 24.07
N PHE A 16 7.33 -13.35 24.98
CA PHE A 16 7.75 -14.12 26.13
C PHE A 16 7.84 -15.61 25.81
N GLN A 17 8.92 -16.25 26.28
CA GLN A 17 9.21 -17.66 26.09
C GLN A 17 9.03 -18.39 27.43
N LYS A 18 7.80 -18.88 27.68
CA LYS A 18 7.37 -19.61 28.89
C LYS A 18 7.70 -18.91 30.24
N GLY A 19 7.11 -19.40 31.34
CA GLY A 19 7.40 -18.88 32.69
C GLY A 19 6.66 -17.59 33.08
N LEU A 20 5.57 -17.24 32.38
CA LEU A 20 4.66 -16.18 32.77
C LEU A 20 3.63 -16.70 33.79
N ASN A 21 3.42 -15.96 34.87
CA ASN A 21 2.33 -16.22 35.81
C ASN A 21 1.48 -14.95 35.93
N PHE A 22 0.20 -15.04 35.59
CA PHE A 22 -0.71 -13.91 35.68
C PHE A 22 -1.65 -14.06 36.88
N ASP A 23 -1.46 -13.20 37.88
CA ASP A 23 -2.32 -13.11 39.05
C ASP A 23 -3.49 -12.17 38.74
N GLU A 24 -4.61 -12.73 38.28
CA GLU A 24 -5.82 -11.99 37.97
C GLU A 24 -6.37 -11.28 39.21
N THR A 25 -6.64 -9.98 39.09
CA THR A 25 -7.21 -9.14 40.16
C THR A 25 -8.68 -8.79 39.87
N SER A 26 -9.03 -8.59 38.61
CA SER A 26 -10.42 -8.32 38.20
C SER A 26 -10.67 -8.74 36.75
N LYS A 27 -11.76 -9.49 36.52
CA LYS A 27 -12.25 -9.82 35.18
C LYS A 27 -13.03 -8.63 34.59
N VAL A 28 -12.72 -8.24 33.36
CA VAL A 28 -13.38 -7.14 32.65
C VAL A 28 -14.48 -7.68 31.75
N ASP A 29 -14.18 -8.70 30.96
CA ASP A 29 -15.13 -9.47 30.15
C ASP A 29 -14.64 -10.92 29.95
N ASP A 30 -15.29 -11.70 29.08
CA ASP A 30 -14.92 -13.11 28.84
C ASP A 30 -13.57 -13.30 28.14
N SER A 31 -12.97 -12.22 27.63
CA SER A 31 -11.72 -12.24 26.86
C SER A 31 -10.61 -11.38 27.47
N SER A 32 -10.89 -10.66 28.56
CA SER A 32 -9.95 -9.71 29.15
C SER A 32 -10.04 -9.63 30.67
N SER A 33 -8.87 -9.53 31.29
CA SER A 33 -8.75 -9.35 32.72
C SER A 33 -7.56 -8.47 33.08
N ILE A 34 -7.64 -7.87 34.26
CA ILE A 34 -6.62 -6.98 34.83
C ILE A 34 -5.99 -7.73 36.00
N GLY A 35 -4.67 -7.66 36.10
CA GLY A 35 -3.92 -8.40 37.10
C GLY A 35 -2.44 -8.05 37.08
N THR A 36 -1.68 -8.78 37.86
CA THR A 36 -0.22 -8.64 37.94
C THR A 36 0.44 -9.77 37.19
N LEU A 37 1.21 -9.45 36.15
CA LEU A 37 2.06 -10.41 35.46
C LEU A 37 3.39 -10.55 36.21
N ARG A 38 3.70 -11.76 36.66
CA ARG A 38 4.99 -12.14 37.27
C ARG A 38 5.82 -12.91 36.26
N ILE A 39 7.01 -12.39 35.99
CA ILE A 39 7.99 -12.97 35.06
C ILE A 39 9.12 -13.55 35.90
N GLN A 40 9.37 -14.86 35.77
CA GLN A 40 10.51 -15.49 36.45
C GLN A 40 11.80 -15.18 35.68
N LEU A 41 12.81 -14.68 36.38
CA LEU A 41 14.13 -14.41 35.82
C LEU A 41 15.05 -15.59 36.14
N LEU A 42 15.49 -16.32 35.12
CA LEU A 42 16.52 -17.35 35.24
C LEU A 42 17.85 -16.74 34.77
N GLU A 43 18.95 -16.96 35.51
CA GLU A 43 20.24 -16.30 35.22
C GLU A 43 20.81 -16.67 33.83
N GLU A 44 20.48 -17.85 33.30
CA GLU A 44 20.99 -18.35 32.02
C GLU A 44 20.02 -18.18 30.84
N GLU A 45 18.74 -17.89 31.09
CA GLU A 45 17.72 -17.79 30.04
C GLU A 45 16.95 -16.47 30.11
N LYS A 46 16.89 -15.75 28.98
CA LYS A 46 16.07 -14.54 28.90
C LYS A 46 14.60 -14.95 28.80
N PRO A 47 13.70 -14.36 29.61
CA PRO A 47 12.29 -14.73 29.64
C PRO A 47 11.53 -14.33 28.35
N GLY A 48 12.16 -13.56 27.47
CA GLY A 48 11.55 -13.13 26.23
C GLY A 48 12.46 -12.31 25.34
N TRP A 49 12.02 -12.14 24.10
CA TRP A 49 12.72 -11.40 23.05
C TRP A 49 12.04 -10.05 22.82
N ILE A 50 12.86 -9.00 22.69
CA ILE A 50 12.36 -7.67 22.34
C ILE A 50 12.08 -7.65 20.84
N VAL A 51 10.79 -7.61 20.52
CA VAL A 51 10.24 -7.58 19.16
C VAL A 51 10.25 -6.15 18.61
N ASP A 52 9.89 -5.17 19.43
CA ASP A 52 10.00 -3.75 19.07
C ASP A 52 10.43 -2.93 20.30
N GLY A 53 11.14 -1.83 20.03
CA GLY A 53 11.63 -0.93 21.05
C GLY A 53 13.09 -1.11 21.38
N GLN A 54 13.89 -1.78 20.56
CA GLN A 54 15.32 -1.98 20.81
C GLN A 54 16.08 -0.67 21.08
N GLN A 55 15.83 0.37 20.28
CA GLN A 55 16.40 1.71 20.49
C GLN A 55 15.93 2.36 21.80
N ARG A 56 14.68 2.08 22.23
CA ARG A 56 14.11 2.56 23.49
C ARG A 56 14.70 1.81 24.68
N VAL A 57 14.87 0.50 24.58
CA VAL A 57 15.58 -0.33 25.57
C VAL A 57 17.04 0.10 25.69
N ALA A 58 17.71 0.40 24.57
CA ALA A 58 19.07 0.92 24.59
C ALA A 58 19.15 2.28 25.32
N ALA A 59 18.18 3.16 25.10
CA ALA A 59 18.07 4.43 25.82
C ALA A 59 17.73 4.23 27.30
N LEU A 60 16.90 3.24 27.66
CA LEU A 60 16.63 2.88 29.06
C LEU A 60 17.90 2.49 29.81
N ARG A 61 18.85 1.80 29.15
CA ARG A 61 20.13 1.41 29.76
C ARG A 61 21.02 2.61 30.13
N SER A 62 20.84 3.77 29.50
CA SER A 62 21.62 4.97 29.79
C SER A 62 20.95 5.89 30.82
N VAL A 63 19.73 5.56 31.27
CA VAL A 63 19.01 6.31 32.30
C VAL A 63 19.51 5.90 33.69
N LYS A 64 19.88 6.88 34.52
CA LYS A 64 20.38 6.68 35.90
C LYS A 64 19.29 6.59 36.98
N LYS A 65 18.01 6.50 36.60
CA LYS A 65 16.89 6.39 37.54
C LYS A 65 16.63 4.92 37.88
N GLU A 66 16.51 4.60 39.17
CA GLU A 66 16.27 3.22 39.63
C GLU A 66 14.85 2.71 39.34
N HIS A 67 13.87 3.61 39.27
CA HIS A 67 12.47 3.27 39.02
C HIS A 67 11.90 4.13 37.91
N LEU A 68 11.73 3.55 36.72
CA LEU A 68 11.08 4.20 35.58
C LEU A 68 9.94 3.32 35.09
N PRO A 69 8.68 3.77 35.14
CA PRO A 69 7.57 3.00 34.60
C PRO A 69 7.69 2.91 33.08
N VAL A 70 7.55 1.70 32.55
CA VAL A 70 7.64 1.42 31.12
C VAL A 70 6.38 0.68 30.68
N SER A 71 5.71 1.20 29.66
CA SER A 71 4.61 0.50 29.03
C SER A 71 5.15 -0.66 28.19
N VAL A 72 4.58 -1.86 28.39
CA VAL A 72 4.97 -3.08 27.68
C VAL A 72 3.73 -3.76 27.12
N ILE A 73 3.81 -4.20 25.86
CA ILE A 73 2.86 -5.14 25.25
C ILE A 73 3.56 -6.49 25.15
N GLY A 74 3.00 -7.49 25.81
CA GLY A 74 3.54 -8.85 25.85
C GLY A 74 2.62 -9.84 25.17
N PHE A 75 3.21 -10.85 24.52
CA PHE A 75 2.49 -12.04 24.07
C PHE A 75 3.34 -13.28 24.31
N GLU A 76 2.71 -14.42 24.55
CA GLU A 76 3.40 -15.72 24.59
C GLU A 76 3.67 -16.19 23.17
N SER A 77 4.86 -16.76 22.95
CA SER A 77 5.20 -17.35 21.66
C SER A 77 5.79 -18.74 21.83
N ASP A 78 5.36 -19.66 20.97
CA ASP A 78 5.85 -21.04 20.93
C ASP A 78 7.06 -21.22 19.99
N GLY A 79 7.56 -20.15 19.34
CA GLY A 79 8.81 -20.19 18.60
C GLY A 79 9.07 -19.05 17.60
N SER A 80 10.25 -19.09 16.99
CA SER A 80 10.81 -17.99 16.17
C SER A 80 10.01 -17.57 14.92
N ALA A 81 9.04 -18.38 14.47
CA ALA A 81 8.19 -18.03 13.33
C ALA A 81 7.11 -17.00 13.71
N GLU A 82 6.47 -17.21 14.87
CA GLU A 82 5.41 -16.35 15.40
C GLU A 82 6.00 -15.03 15.93
N GLU A 83 7.22 -15.08 16.49
CA GLU A 83 8.02 -13.89 16.84
C GLU A 83 8.26 -12.98 15.62
N ARG A 84 8.54 -13.55 14.43
CA ARG A 84 8.75 -12.79 13.19
C ARG A 84 7.46 -12.22 12.62
N GLU A 85 6.35 -12.98 12.68
CA GLU A 85 5.04 -12.51 12.24
C GLU A 85 4.59 -11.32 13.09
N GLN A 86 4.71 -11.43 14.41
CA GLN A 86 4.39 -10.34 15.32
C GLN A 86 5.38 -9.18 15.21
N PHE A 87 6.67 -9.42 14.91
CA PHE A 87 7.62 -8.36 14.58
C PHE A 87 7.12 -7.48 13.44
N VAL A 88 6.59 -8.07 12.36
CA VAL A 88 6.04 -7.33 11.23
C VAL A 88 4.76 -6.59 11.62
N LEU A 89 3.86 -7.25 12.36
CA LEU A 89 2.58 -6.67 12.78
C LEU A 89 2.79 -5.48 13.74
N VAL A 90 3.72 -5.60 14.68
CA VAL A 90 4.02 -4.61 15.71
C VAL A 90 4.90 -3.46 15.19
N ASN A 91 5.95 -3.75 14.42
CA ASN A 91 6.82 -2.70 13.86
C ASN A 91 6.15 -1.90 12.74
N SER A 92 4.93 -2.24 12.33
CA SER A 92 4.09 -1.33 11.55
C SER A 92 3.82 0.02 12.26
N ALA A 93 4.13 0.13 13.57
CA ALA A 93 3.98 1.32 14.40
C ALA A 93 5.03 2.44 14.20
N LYS A 94 6.17 2.20 13.53
CA LYS A 94 6.79 3.26 12.69
C LYS A 94 6.32 2.95 11.29
N SER A 95 5.34 3.70 10.79
CA SER A 95 4.61 3.34 9.59
C SER A 95 5.59 2.97 8.48
N LEU A 96 5.76 1.66 8.27
CA LEU A 96 6.36 1.16 7.05
C LEU A 96 5.65 1.92 5.94
N PRO A 97 6.39 2.53 4.99
CA PRO A 97 5.78 3.33 3.95
C PRO A 97 4.60 2.53 3.40
N LYS A 98 3.41 3.15 3.29
CA LYS A 98 2.20 2.42 2.89
C LYS A 98 2.43 1.59 1.62
N SER A 99 3.24 2.15 0.70
CA SER A 99 3.77 1.47 -0.48
C SER A 99 4.40 0.11 -0.17
N LEU A 100 5.35 0.05 0.77
CA LEU A 100 6.03 -1.18 1.19
C LEU A 100 5.05 -2.17 1.82
N VAL A 101 4.15 -1.71 2.69
CA VAL A 101 3.13 -2.58 3.29
C VAL A 101 2.27 -3.22 2.19
N TYR A 102 1.83 -2.43 1.21
CA TYR A 102 0.98 -2.91 0.13
C TYR A 102 1.71 -3.84 -0.83
N GLU A 103 3.00 -3.61 -1.05
CA GLU A 103 3.87 -4.48 -1.85
C GLU A 103 4.08 -5.87 -1.24
N LEU A 104 4.03 -5.97 0.08
CA LEU A 104 4.14 -7.25 0.76
C LEU A 104 2.80 -8.02 0.79
N LEU A 105 1.66 -7.35 0.60
CA LEU A 105 0.33 -7.98 0.75
C LEU A 105 0.13 -9.25 -0.11
N PRO A 106 0.53 -9.29 -1.40
CA PRO A 106 0.36 -10.51 -2.21
C PRO A 106 1.14 -11.72 -1.69
N LYS A 107 2.20 -11.49 -0.91
CA LYS A 107 3.13 -12.51 -0.41
C LYS A 107 2.75 -13.05 0.97
N ILE A 108 1.67 -12.55 1.57
CA ILE A 108 1.19 -12.99 2.89
C ILE A 108 0.23 -14.17 2.68
N GLU A 109 0.60 -15.36 3.19
CA GLU A 109 -0.19 -16.59 3.09
C GLU A 109 -1.26 -16.75 4.20
N GLY A 110 -1.29 -15.84 5.18
CA GLY A 110 -2.18 -15.88 6.35
C GLY A 110 -3.51 -15.12 6.22
N HIS A 111 -4.19 -14.92 7.36
CA HIS A 111 -5.47 -14.21 7.40
C HIS A 111 -5.30 -12.71 7.16
N ILE A 112 -5.69 -12.24 5.97
CA ILE A 112 -5.67 -10.82 5.63
C ILE A 112 -7.03 -10.20 5.96
N PRO A 113 -7.08 -9.10 6.74
CA PRO A 113 -8.32 -8.40 7.06
C PRO A 113 -9.12 -8.06 5.79
N PRO A 114 -10.47 -8.15 5.79
CA PRO A 114 -11.28 -7.91 4.59
C PRO A 114 -10.99 -6.58 3.88
N LYS A 115 -10.68 -5.51 4.65
CA LYS A 115 -10.31 -4.20 4.11
C LYS A 115 -9.00 -4.22 3.28
N MET A 116 -8.10 -5.16 3.56
CA MET A 116 -6.82 -5.31 2.87
C MET A 116 -6.85 -6.34 1.74
N LYS A 117 -7.85 -7.23 1.69
CA LYS A 117 -8.00 -8.19 0.58
C LYS A 117 -8.15 -7.50 -0.77
N LYS A 118 -9.03 -6.50 -0.86
CA LYS A 118 -9.20 -5.70 -2.08
C LYS A 118 -7.88 -5.06 -2.52
N ARG A 119 -7.12 -4.56 -1.55
CA ARG A 119 -5.83 -3.91 -1.79
C ARG A 119 -4.77 -4.88 -2.28
N ARG A 120 -4.73 -6.08 -1.70
CA ARG A 120 -3.89 -7.19 -2.19
C ARG A 120 -4.22 -7.54 -3.63
N ASP A 121 -5.50 -7.76 -3.92
CA ASP A 121 -5.93 -8.17 -5.26
C ASP A 121 -5.59 -7.08 -6.29
N ALA A 122 -5.77 -5.80 -5.95
CA ALA A 122 -5.31 -4.68 -6.79
C ALA A 122 -3.79 -4.66 -6.97
N TYR A 123 -3.02 -4.97 -5.92
CA TYR A 123 -1.57 -5.02 -6.01
C TYR A 123 -1.06 -6.12 -6.95
N VAL A 124 -1.75 -7.26 -7.04
CA VAL A 124 -1.42 -8.31 -8.02
C VAL A 124 -1.42 -7.75 -9.43
N PHE A 125 -2.44 -6.98 -9.83
CA PHE A 125 -2.48 -6.38 -11.17
C PHE A 125 -1.51 -5.20 -11.35
N LEU A 126 -1.23 -4.46 -10.28
CA LEU A 126 -0.18 -3.45 -10.30
C LEU A 126 1.18 -4.08 -10.61
N GLU A 127 1.49 -5.23 -10.00
CA GLU A 127 2.73 -5.97 -10.25
C GLU A 127 2.81 -6.48 -11.68
N HIS A 128 1.71 -7.01 -12.24
CA HIS A 128 1.65 -7.39 -13.66
C HIS A 128 1.93 -6.19 -14.58
N LEU A 129 1.29 -5.03 -14.34
CA LEU A 129 1.54 -3.82 -15.11
C LEU A 129 2.99 -3.34 -15.00
N ASN A 130 3.63 -3.50 -13.84
CA ASN A 130 4.99 -3.00 -13.64
C ASN A 130 6.07 -3.94 -14.20
N LEU A 131 5.81 -5.25 -14.26
CA LEU A 131 6.81 -6.27 -14.59
C LEU A 131 6.66 -6.86 -15.99
N ASP A 132 5.49 -6.71 -16.63
CA ASP A 132 5.28 -7.14 -18.01
C ASP A 132 5.96 -6.17 -18.98
N ALA A 133 6.90 -6.66 -19.79
CA ALA A 133 7.67 -5.87 -20.76
C ALA A 133 6.79 -5.27 -21.87
N GLU A 134 5.64 -5.88 -22.16
CA GLU A 134 4.66 -5.36 -23.12
C GLU A 134 3.74 -4.30 -22.50
N SER A 135 3.82 -4.10 -21.18
CA SER A 135 3.03 -3.10 -20.49
C SER A 135 3.64 -1.70 -20.67
N PRO A 136 2.83 -0.67 -20.96
CA PRO A 136 3.32 0.72 -20.98
C PRO A 136 3.77 1.23 -19.61
N PHE A 137 3.44 0.50 -18.53
CA PHE A 137 3.91 0.76 -17.17
C PHE A 137 5.19 0.02 -16.81
N TYR A 138 5.79 -0.75 -17.71
CA TYR A 138 6.97 -1.56 -17.45
C TYR A 138 8.06 -0.74 -16.77
N MET A 139 8.38 -1.09 -15.51
CA MET A 139 9.38 -0.43 -14.67
C MET A 139 9.16 1.09 -14.49
N ARG A 140 7.92 1.55 -14.63
CA ARG A 140 7.52 2.96 -14.44
C ARG A 140 6.81 3.24 -13.14
N ILE A 141 6.33 2.20 -12.44
CA ILE A 141 5.62 2.37 -11.18
C ILE A 141 6.63 2.40 -10.04
N ASN A 142 6.59 3.47 -9.25
CA ASN A 142 7.45 3.74 -8.09
C ASN A 142 7.04 2.88 -6.89
N THR A 143 7.23 1.57 -7.02
CA THR A 143 7.14 0.62 -5.90
C THR A 143 8.36 0.73 -5.01
N THR A 144 8.35 0.13 -3.81
CA THR A 144 9.50 0.18 -2.92
C THR A 144 10.71 -0.53 -3.54
N THR A 145 10.48 -1.62 -4.28
CA THR A 145 11.55 -2.31 -5.02
C THR A 145 12.01 -1.55 -6.26
N ALA A 146 11.14 -0.86 -6.99
CA ALA A 146 11.50 -0.20 -8.25
C ALA A 146 11.97 1.26 -8.08
N ARG A 147 11.79 1.89 -6.92
CA ARG A 147 12.05 3.34 -6.72
C ARG A 147 13.48 3.82 -6.97
N HIS A 148 14.44 2.90 -7.06
CA HIS A 148 15.84 3.20 -7.38
C HIS A 148 16.10 3.28 -8.89
N ILE A 149 15.10 2.96 -9.71
CA ILE A 149 15.14 2.99 -11.16
C ILE A 149 14.64 4.36 -11.61
N ASP A 150 15.38 5.05 -12.47
CA ASP A 150 15.05 6.41 -12.91
C ASP A 150 13.70 6.50 -13.65
N SER A 151 13.33 5.43 -14.37
CA SER A 151 12.03 5.35 -15.07
C SER A 151 10.84 5.18 -14.13
N ALA A 152 11.05 4.76 -12.88
CA ALA A 152 10.00 4.51 -11.87
C ALA A 152 9.42 5.81 -11.30
N ASN A 153 8.80 6.60 -12.17
CA ASN A 153 8.35 7.96 -11.89
C ASN A 153 6.86 8.07 -11.55
N ILE A 154 6.02 7.05 -11.83
CA ILE A 154 4.59 7.06 -11.54
C ILE A 154 4.31 6.55 -10.12
N LYS A 155 3.51 7.27 -9.32
CA LYS A 155 3.21 6.84 -7.95
C LYS A 155 2.35 5.57 -7.92
N ASP A 156 2.86 4.54 -7.26
CA ASP A 156 2.18 3.27 -7.00
C ASP A 156 0.79 3.44 -6.40
N LEU A 157 0.63 4.30 -5.40
CA LEU A 157 -0.66 4.55 -4.74
C LEU A 157 -1.71 5.11 -5.70
N SER A 158 -1.30 5.80 -6.77
CA SER A 158 -2.21 6.32 -7.79
C SER A 158 -2.71 5.22 -8.71
N VAL A 159 -1.81 4.32 -9.13
CA VAL A 159 -2.17 3.11 -9.90
C VAL A 159 -3.06 2.20 -9.05
N LEU A 160 -2.70 1.98 -7.79
CA LEU A 160 -3.49 1.17 -6.86
C LEU A 160 -4.90 1.74 -6.67
N LYS A 161 -5.03 3.05 -6.49
CA LYS A 161 -6.34 3.71 -6.37
C LYS A 161 -7.16 3.58 -7.67
N MET A 162 -6.52 3.72 -8.83
CA MET A 162 -7.15 3.55 -10.14
C MET A 162 -7.72 2.13 -10.31
N LEU A 163 -6.92 1.10 -9.98
CA LEU A 163 -7.37 -0.31 -10.00
C LEU A 163 -8.49 -0.56 -9.00
N GLU A 164 -8.35 -0.08 -7.76
CA GLU A 164 -9.36 -0.26 -6.71
C GLU A 164 -10.71 0.37 -7.09
N ASN A 165 -10.70 1.51 -7.75
CA ASN A 165 -11.92 2.17 -8.21
C ASN A 165 -12.62 1.30 -9.28
N SER A 166 -11.87 0.86 -10.28
CA SER A 166 -12.42 0.07 -11.40
C SER A 166 -12.85 -1.35 -10.97
N MET A 167 -12.17 -1.96 -10.00
CA MET A 167 -12.56 -3.24 -9.40
C MET A 167 -13.92 -3.20 -8.70
N LYS A 168 -14.28 -2.03 -8.12
CA LYS A 168 -15.51 -1.88 -7.34
C LYS A 168 -16.72 -1.69 -8.25
N ASP A 169 -16.66 -0.68 -9.11
CA ASP A 169 -17.82 -0.18 -9.86
C ASP A 169 -17.49 0.06 -11.35
N GLY A 170 -16.32 -0.39 -11.82
CA GLY A 170 -15.82 -0.13 -13.16
C GLY A 170 -15.81 -1.35 -14.09
N ILE A 171 -15.26 -1.17 -15.29
CA ILE A 171 -15.24 -2.22 -16.30
C ILE A 171 -14.36 -3.40 -15.87
N PHE A 172 -13.31 -3.12 -15.09
CA PHE A 172 -12.38 -4.13 -14.59
C PHE A 172 -13.06 -5.18 -13.71
N SER A 173 -14.10 -4.80 -12.96
CA SER A 173 -14.91 -5.73 -12.15
C SER A 173 -15.49 -6.90 -12.95
N ARG A 174 -15.71 -6.74 -14.26
CA ARG A 174 -16.22 -7.80 -15.17
C ARG A 174 -15.17 -8.84 -15.54
N PHE A 175 -13.89 -8.48 -15.44
CA PHE A 175 -12.77 -9.33 -15.89
C PHE A 175 -11.91 -9.83 -14.72
N GLN A 176 -11.93 -9.18 -13.55
CA GLN A 176 -11.04 -9.46 -12.40
C GLN A 176 -10.95 -10.94 -11.94
N LYS A 177 -11.94 -11.79 -12.26
CA LYS A 177 -11.90 -13.24 -11.97
C LYS A 177 -11.02 -14.05 -12.93
N ASN A 178 -10.68 -13.48 -14.08
CA ASN A 178 -9.80 -14.07 -15.08
C ASN A 178 -8.61 -13.12 -15.25
N VAL A 179 -7.48 -13.51 -14.65
CA VAL A 179 -6.28 -12.67 -14.56
C VAL A 179 -5.79 -12.29 -15.95
N GLU A 180 -5.81 -13.23 -16.89
CA GLU A 180 -5.33 -13.01 -18.25
C GLU A 180 -6.12 -11.90 -18.96
N LYS A 181 -7.46 -11.99 -18.95
CA LYS A 181 -8.33 -10.97 -19.57
C LYS A 181 -8.30 -9.63 -18.84
N ALA A 182 -8.15 -9.66 -17.53
CA ALA A 182 -8.04 -8.45 -16.72
C ALA A 182 -6.74 -7.71 -17.03
N THR A 183 -5.62 -8.43 -17.13
CA THR A 183 -4.33 -7.88 -17.56
C THR A 183 -4.37 -7.42 -19.01
N GLU A 184 -4.97 -8.21 -19.92
CA GLU A 184 -5.16 -7.83 -21.33
C GLU A 184 -5.96 -6.52 -21.46
N LEU A 185 -7.03 -6.35 -20.68
CA LEU A 185 -7.83 -5.13 -20.66
C LEU A 185 -6.98 -3.91 -20.27
N LEU A 186 -6.20 -4.04 -19.20
CA LEU A 186 -5.36 -2.95 -18.71
C LEU A 186 -4.25 -2.62 -19.72
N ASN A 187 -3.56 -3.63 -20.25
CA ASN A 187 -2.51 -3.44 -21.26
C ASN A 187 -3.08 -2.80 -22.53
N ASN A 188 -4.19 -3.30 -23.08
CA ASN A 188 -4.82 -2.73 -24.27
C ASN A 188 -5.23 -1.26 -24.06
N TYR A 189 -5.82 -0.94 -22.91
CA TYR A 189 -6.23 0.43 -22.61
C TYR A 189 -5.03 1.36 -22.44
N TRP A 190 -4.08 1.01 -21.60
CA TRP A 190 -2.95 1.89 -21.30
C TRP A 190 -1.98 2.01 -22.46
N SER A 191 -1.84 0.98 -23.31
CA SER A 191 -1.06 1.09 -24.56
C SER A 191 -1.73 2.07 -25.52
N ALA A 192 -3.07 2.11 -25.55
CA ALA A 192 -3.80 3.11 -26.31
C ALA A 192 -3.62 4.52 -25.74
N VAL A 193 -3.58 4.67 -24.41
CA VAL A 193 -3.28 5.96 -23.74
C VAL A 193 -1.88 6.43 -24.07
N SER A 194 -0.88 5.57 -23.90
CA SER A 194 0.53 5.83 -24.21
C SER A 194 0.68 6.28 -25.66
N ALA A 195 0.12 5.54 -26.62
CA ALA A 195 0.23 5.90 -28.04
C ALA A 195 -0.57 7.15 -28.43
N THR A 196 -1.70 7.45 -27.76
CA THR A 196 -2.52 8.63 -28.09
C THR A 196 -1.92 9.92 -27.54
N TYR A 197 -1.26 9.84 -26.38
CA TYR A 197 -0.68 10.98 -25.65
C TYR A 197 0.81 10.77 -25.38
N GLU A 198 1.56 10.30 -26.38
CA GLU A 198 2.96 9.85 -26.27
C GLU A 198 3.86 10.86 -25.54
N GLU A 199 3.88 12.11 -25.99
CA GLU A 199 4.69 13.17 -25.37
C GLU A 199 4.36 13.35 -23.88
N ALA A 200 3.07 13.35 -23.52
CA ALA A 200 2.63 13.51 -22.15
C ALA A 200 2.89 12.24 -21.32
N TRP A 201 2.86 11.06 -21.94
CA TRP A 201 3.11 9.80 -21.27
C TRP A 201 4.57 9.65 -20.89
N ASP A 202 5.50 10.07 -21.75
CA ASP A 202 6.94 9.91 -21.49
C ASP A 202 7.49 10.92 -20.47
N LEU A 203 6.77 12.01 -20.26
CA LEU A 203 7.16 13.03 -19.30
C LEU A 203 6.90 12.60 -17.84
N PRO A 204 7.81 12.97 -16.90
CA PRO A 204 7.62 12.71 -15.48
C PRO A 204 6.43 13.51 -14.89
N PRO A 205 5.90 13.10 -13.72
CA PRO A 205 4.69 13.72 -13.13
C PRO A 205 4.76 15.23 -12.84
N ASN A 206 5.95 15.81 -12.71
CA ASN A 206 6.14 17.25 -12.52
C ASN A 206 6.03 18.04 -13.83
N LYS A 207 6.08 17.36 -14.98
CA LYS A 207 5.97 17.94 -16.33
C LYS A 207 4.68 17.53 -17.05
N SER A 208 4.07 16.41 -16.66
CA SER A 208 2.83 15.91 -17.26
C SER A 208 1.77 15.59 -16.21
N ARG A 209 0.57 16.15 -16.40
CA ARG A 209 -0.60 15.82 -15.58
C ARG A 209 -1.14 14.43 -15.87
N LEU A 210 -0.82 13.85 -17.04
CA LEU A 210 -1.24 12.49 -17.41
C LEU A 210 -0.56 11.45 -16.50
N THR A 211 0.75 11.57 -16.30
CA THR A 211 1.54 10.68 -15.44
C THR A 211 1.46 11.05 -13.95
N HIS A 212 0.91 12.22 -13.64
CA HIS A 212 0.58 12.61 -12.27
C HIS A 212 -0.55 11.76 -11.70
N GLY A 213 -0.58 11.62 -10.36
CA GLY A 213 -1.52 10.71 -9.70
C GLY A 213 -2.99 11.00 -9.97
N VAL A 214 -3.37 12.27 -10.16
CA VAL A 214 -4.72 12.66 -10.55
C VAL A 214 -5.03 12.23 -11.98
N GLY A 215 -4.08 12.37 -12.93
CA GLY A 215 -4.25 11.92 -14.31
C GLY A 215 -4.44 10.42 -14.41
N ILE A 216 -3.60 9.64 -13.72
CA ILE A 216 -3.72 8.18 -13.68
C ILE A 216 -5.11 7.73 -13.19
N VAL A 217 -5.61 8.34 -12.12
CA VAL A 217 -6.94 8.01 -11.56
C VAL A 217 -8.06 8.45 -12.51
N SER A 218 -7.96 9.65 -13.11
CA SER A 218 -8.95 10.16 -14.07
C SER A 218 -9.03 9.30 -15.33
N MET A 219 -7.89 8.89 -15.88
CA MET A 219 -7.84 7.96 -17.01
C MET A 219 -8.44 6.60 -16.64
N GLY A 220 -8.31 6.15 -15.39
CA GLY A 220 -9.05 4.98 -14.88
C GLY A 220 -10.57 5.08 -15.05
N TYR A 221 -11.16 6.24 -14.74
CA TYR A 221 -12.60 6.45 -14.93
C TYR A 221 -12.99 6.54 -16.42
N ILE A 222 -12.10 7.08 -17.26
CA ILE A 222 -12.28 7.09 -18.71
C ILE A 222 -12.23 5.66 -19.26
N MET A 223 -11.31 4.82 -18.77
CA MET A 223 -11.24 3.39 -19.09
C MET A 223 -12.58 2.71 -18.80
N ASP A 224 -13.16 2.96 -17.62
CA ASP A 224 -14.45 2.38 -17.25
C ASP A 224 -15.54 2.80 -18.23
N THR A 225 -15.63 4.10 -18.53
CA THR A 225 -16.63 4.67 -19.43
C THR A 225 -16.53 4.11 -20.85
N ILE A 226 -15.32 4.12 -21.43
CA ILE A 226 -15.06 3.59 -22.76
C ILE A 226 -15.24 2.07 -22.77
N GLY A 227 -14.74 1.38 -21.75
CA GLY A 227 -14.83 -0.07 -21.61
C GLY A 227 -16.28 -0.56 -21.57
N TYR A 228 -17.17 0.12 -20.83
CA TYR A 228 -18.59 -0.21 -20.84
C TYR A 228 -19.25 -0.05 -22.21
N LYS A 229 -18.82 0.95 -22.99
CA LYS A 229 -19.30 1.17 -24.37
C LYS A 229 -18.82 0.09 -25.33
N LEU A 230 -17.56 -0.36 -25.20
CA LEU A 230 -16.91 -1.25 -26.15
C LEU A 230 -17.11 -2.74 -25.84
N VAL A 231 -17.19 -3.13 -24.57
CA VAL A 231 -17.24 -4.55 -24.18
C VAL A 231 -18.55 -5.18 -24.66
N ARG A 232 -18.41 -6.16 -25.56
CA ARG A 232 -19.51 -6.97 -26.09
C ARG A 232 -19.27 -8.44 -25.77
N LYS A 233 -20.25 -9.09 -25.12
CA LYS A 233 -20.23 -10.52 -24.79
C LYS A 233 -18.94 -10.98 -24.06
N GLY A 234 -18.40 -10.16 -23.17
CA GLY A 234 -17.22 -10.50 -22.36
C GLY A 234 -15.90 -10.61 -23.13
N ARG A 235 -15.83 -10.02 -24.33
CA ARG A 235 -14.57 -9.83 -25.06
C ARG A 235 -13.87 -8.56 -24.61
N VAL A 236 -12.56 -8.66 -24.41
CA VAL A 236 -11.70 -7.52 -24.08
C VAL A 236 -11.58 -6.64 -25.34
N PRO A 237 -11.76 -5.30 -25.24
CA PRO A 237 -11.55 -4.43 -26.39
C PRO A 237 -10.07 -4.33 -26.75
N THR A 238 -9.77 -4.19 -28.04
CA THR A 238 -8.39 -4.07 -28.53
C THR A 238 -7.84 -2.66 -28.28
N THR A 239 -6.50 -2.54 -28.30
CA THR A 239 -5.80 -1.24 -28.24
C THR A 239 -6.35 -0.24 -29.25
N ASP A 240 -6.58 -0.66 -30.50
CA ASP A 240 -7.15 0.21 -31.54
C ASP A 240 -8.57 0.70 -31.24
N GLN A 241 -9.39 -0.15 -30.62
CA GLN A 241 -10.74 0.23 -30.21
C GLN A 241 -10.69 1.32 -29.13
N PHE A 242 -9.82 1.16 -28.13
CA PHE A 242 -9.59 2.20 -27.12
C PHE A 242 -9.01 3.47 -27.72
N ALA A 243 -8.00 3.37 -28.60
CA ALA A 243 -7.36 4.52 -29.24
C ALA A 243 -8.32 5.33 -30.11
N ARG A 244 -9.32 4.69 -30.74
CA ARG A 244 -10.37 5.42 -31.48
C ARG A 244 -11.27 6.25 -30.56
N GLU A 245 -11.65 5.70 -29.42
CA GLU A 245 -12.50 6.40 -28.44
C GLU A 245 -11.72 7.50 -27.72
N LEU A 246 -10.45 7.26 -27.37
CA LEU A 246 -9.57 8.27 -26.77
C LEU A 246 -9.35 9.47 -27.70
N ARG A 247 -9.24 9.24 -29.02
CA ARG A 247 -9.14 10.34 -30.00
C ARG A 247 -10.34 11.28 -30.02
N VAL A 248 -11.52 10.82 -29.59
CA VAL A 248 -12.72 11.68 -29.49
C VAL A 248 -12.58 12.71 -28.38
N LEU A 249 -11.79 12.42 -27.34
CA LEU A 249 -11.52 13.38 -26.25
C LEU A 249 -10.64 14.56 -26.70
N GLY A 250 -10.09 14.49 -27.92
CA GLY A 250 -9.25 15.52 -28.52
C GLY A 250 -7.77 15.34 -28.19
N LYS A 251 -6.90 15.72 -29.13
CA LYS A 251 -5.46 15.84 -28.88
C LYS A 251 -5.11 17.06 -28.03
N ASP A 252 -6.06 17.99 -27.89
CA ASP A 252 -5.88 19.30 -27.25
C ASP A 252 -6.06 19.26 -25.73
N ILE A 253 -6.08 18.07 -25.11
CA ILE A 253 -6.04 17.96 -23.66
C ILE A 253 -4.69 18.46 -23.18
N SER A 254 -4.70 19.56 -22.42
CA SER A 254 -3.52 20.22 -21.86
C SER A 254 -2.84 19.40 -20.76
N TRP A 255 -2.22 18.26 -21.14
CA TRP A 255 -1.47 17.41 -20.21
C TRP A 255 -0.13 18.04 -19.80
N ILE A 256 0.53 18.75 -20.72
CA ILE A 256 1.89 19.29 -20.56
C ILE A 256 1.85 20.80 -20.29
N ASP A 257 1.23 21.56 -21.20
CA ASP A 257 1.10 23.02 -21.12
C ASP A 257 -0.34 23.46 -21.47
N GLY A 258 -0.82 24.53 -20.83
CA GLY A 258 -2.15 25.11 -21.05
C GLY A 258 -3.05 25.20 -19.79
N GLY A 259 -4.23 25.76 -19.97
CA GLY A 259 -5.33 25.75 -19.01
C GLY A 259 -6.41 24.77 -19.45
N TRP A 260 -7.22 24.25 -18.53
CA TRP A 260 -8.35 23.41 -18.93
C TRP A 260 -9.45 24.29 -19.52
N HIS A 261 -9.72 24.13 -20.81
CA HIS A 261 -10.81 24.78 -21.52
C HIS A 261 -12.06 23.91 -21.41
N PHE A 262 -12.93 24.23 -20.44
CA PHE A 262 -14.22 23.55 -20.31
C PHE A 262 -15.32 24.20 -21.17
N SER A 263 -15.07 25.43 -21.64
CA SER A 263 -15.83 26.19 -22.64
C SER A 263 -14.95 27.34 -23.17
N ASP A 264 -15.42 28.07 -24.20
CA ASP A 264 -14.74 29.28 -24.73
C ASP A 264 -14.48 30.35 -23.64
N GLU A 265 -15.23 30.32 -22.54
CA GLU A 265 -15.16 31.29 -21.44
C GLU A 265 -14.59 30.73 -20.13
N MET A 266 -14.38 29.40 -20.01
CA MET A 266 -13.93 28.78 -18.76
C MET A 266 -12.56 28.14 -18.91
N ILE A 267 -11.54 28.93 -18.57
CA ILE A 267 -10.13 28.53 -18.53
C ILE A 267 -9.71 28.41 -17.07
N MET A 268 -9.46 27.19 -16.59
CA MET A 268 -8.95 26.98 -15.23
C MET A 268 -7.41 27.02 -15.23
N PRO A 269 -6.77 27.94 -14.48
CA PRO A 269 -5.32 27.98 -14.34
C PRO A 269 -4.80 26.80 -13.50
N ARG A 270 -3.51 26.45 -13.67
CA ARG A 270 -2.84 25.39 -12.88
C ARG A 270 -2.93 25.71 -11.38
N SER A 271 -3.32 24.71 -10.58
CA SER A 271 -3.03 24.64 -9.13
C SER A 271 -1.71 23.92 -8.85
#